data_AF-A0A4Y2UAZ7-F1
#
_entry.id   AF-A0A4Y2UAZ7-F1
#
_cell.length_a   1.000
_cell.length_b   1.000
_cell.length_c   1.000
_cell.angle_alpha   90.00
_cell.angle_beta   90.00
_cell.angle_gamma   90.00
#
_symmetry.space_group_name_H-M   'P 1'
#
loop_
_entity.id
_entity.type
_entity.pdbx_description
1 polymer ?
#
loop_
_entity_poly.entity_id
_entity_poly.type
_entity_poly.pdbx_seq_one_letter_code
_entity_poly.pdbx_strand_id
1 'polypeptide(L)'
;MLIKVRNAIRETRIKEFRRKVVLFHQNNARPHVSAMTGWTLYKLKWDLIQHPPYSRDMVPSDFYLFSYLQLHLDGAIFNSNEEVINEVHLFLDSPTPQFLAEGIEKLPKRWQTIVDLKGDYYPH
;
A
#
# COMPACT_ATOMS: atom_id res chain seq x y z
N MET A 1 -14.55 39.16 10.39
CA MET A 1 -15.55 38.10 10.16
C MET A 1 -15.02 36.96 9.28
N LEU A 2 -14.33 37.27 8.15
CA LEU A 2 -13.79 36.28 7.20
C LEU A 2 -12.77 35.27 7.76
N ILE A 3 -11.91 35.69 8.69
CA ILE A 3 -10.90 34.79 9.30
C ILE A 3 -11.56 33.67 10.12
N LYS A 4 -12.66 33.98 10.83
CA LYS A 4 -13.42 32.98 11.60
C LYS A 4 -14.09 31.96 10.67
N VAL A 5 -14.64 32.41 9.54
CA VAL A 5 -15.25 31.54 8.53
C VAL A 5 -14.19 30.63 7.89
N ARG A 6 -13.02 31.17 7.54
CA ARG A 6 -11.90 30.40 6.97
C ARG A 6 -11.37 29.33 7.95
N ASN A 7 -11.22 29.69 9.22
CA ASN A 7 -10.78 28.76 10.26
C ASN A 7 -11.83 27.68 10.53
N ALA A 8 -13.12 28.04 10.58
CA ALA A 8 -14.20 27.08 10.71
C ALA A 8 -14.23 26.09 9.53
N ILE A 9 -14.13 26.56 8.28
CA ILE A 9 -14.06 25.68 7.09
C ILE A 9 -12.84 24.76 7.16
N ARG A 10 -11.68 25.28 7.59
CA ARG A 10 -10.46 24.48 7.76
C ARG A 10 -10.64 23.42 8.85
N GLU A 11 -11.23 23.76 9.99
CA GLU A 11 -11.52 22.83 11.08
C GLU A 11 -12.56 21.78 10.69
N THR A 12 -13.61 22.15 9.95
CA THR A 12 -14.60 21.22 9.43
C THR A 12 -13.97 20.28 8.41
N ARG A 13 -13.11 20.76 7.51
CA ARG A 13 -12.34 19.90 6.58
C ARG A 13 -11.43 18.95 7.33
N ILE A 14 -10.71 19.42 8.35
CA ILE A 14 -9.87 18.57 9.20
C ILE A 14 -10.71 17.55 9.97
N LYS A 15 -11.90 17.92 10.47
CA LYS A 15 -12.82 16.99 11.15
C LYS A 15 -13.43 15.96 10.20
N GLU A 16 -13.79 16.35 8.99
CA GLU A 16 -14.25 15.42 7.94
C GLU A 16 -13.13 14.48 7.50
N PHE A 17 -11.89 14.98 7.37
CA PHE A 17 -10.69 14.15 7.13
C PHE A 17 -10.34 13.26 8.34
N ARG A 18 -10.84 13.59 9.54
CA ARG A 18 -10.74 12.77 10.77
C ARG A 18 -11.85 11.74 10.91
N ARG A 19 -12.85 11.66 10.02
CA ARG A 19 -13.51 10.37 9.80
C ARG A 19 -12.39 9.43 9.35
N LYS A 20 -12.20 8.30 10.02
CA LYS A 20 -11.15 7.32 9.67
C LYS A 20 -11.45 6.75 8.27
N VAL A 21 -11.09 7.50 7.24
CA VAL A 21 -11.11 7.07 5.87
C VAL A 21 -9.87 6.20 5.70
N VAL A 22 -10.09 4.96 5.26
CA VAL A 22 -9.00 4.06 4.94
C VAL A 22 -8.37 4.56 3.64
N LEU A 23 -7.08 4.91 3.70
CA LEU A 23 -6.29 5.13 2.51
C LEU A 23 -5.90 3.77 1.94
N PHE A 24 -6.50 3.41 0.81
CA PHE A 24 -6.26 2.14 0.16
C PHE A 24 -5.24 2.31 -0.95
N HIS A 25 -4.17 1.51 -0.92
CA HIS A 25 -3.12 1.52 -1.92
C HIS A 25 -3.06 0.19 -2.65
N GLN A 26 -3.18 0.22 -3.97
CA GLN A 26 -3.11 -0.94 -4.84
C GLN A 26 -2.50 -0.55 -6.19
N ASN A 27 -2.00 -1.54 -6.94
CA ASN A 27 -1.51 -1.33 -8.29
C ASN A 27 -2.65 -1.17 -9.31
N ASN A 28 -2.32 -0.72 -10.53
CA ASN A 28 -3.28 -0.47 -11.59
C ASN A 28 -3.61 -1.71 -12.45
N ALA A 29 -3.56 -2.92 -11.88
CA ALA A 29 -3.96 -4.11 -12.63
C ALA A 29 -5.41 -3.99 -13.15
N ARG A 30 -5.71 -4.54 -14.32
CA ARG A 30 -7.04 -4.38 -14.98
C ARG A 30 -8.22 -4.68 -14.04
N PRO A 31 -8.20 -5.74 -13.20
CA PRO A 31 -9.29 -5.99 -12.25
C PRO A 31 -9.43 -4.89 -11.19
N HIS A 32 -8.33 -4.27 -10.76
CA HIS A 32 -8.30 -3.26 -9.70
C HIS A 32 -8.84 -1.90 -10.14
N VAL A 33 -8.72 -1.57 -11.43
CA VAL A 33 -9.23 -0.33 -12.02
C VAL A 33 -10.61 -0.48 -12.65
N SER A 34 -11.26 -1.65 -12.48
CA SER A 34 -12.60 -1.89 -13.00
C SER A 34 -13.65 -0.99 -12.33
N ALA A 35 -14.74 -0.70 -13.04
CA ALA A 35 -15.86 0.07 -12.50
C ALA A 35 -16.46 -0.59 -11.24
N MET A 36 -16.49 -1.92 -11.19
CA MET A 36 -17.00 -2.67 -10.03
C MET A 36 -16.12 -2.46 -8.79
N THR A 37 -14.80 -2.46 -8.97
CA THR A 37 -13.84 -2.20 -7.89
C THR A 37 -13.99 -0.77 -7.37
N GLY A 38 -14.05 0.21 -8.28
CA GLY A 38 -14.29 1.61 -7.92
C GLY A 38 -15.60 1.81 -7.13
N TRP A 39 -16.69 1.16 -7.56
CA TRP A 39 -17.96 1.23 -6.85
C TRP A 39 -17.91 0.57 -5.47
N THR A 40 -17.15 -0.51 -5.33
CA THR A 40 -16.92 -1.18 -4.04
C THR A 40 -16.15 -0.28 -3.08
N LEU A 41 -15.04 0.33 -3.53
CA LEU A 41 -14.25 1.26 -2.72
C LEU A 41 -15.09 2.47 -2.26
N TYR A 42 -15.93 3.01 -3.15
CA TYR A 42 -16.88 4.07 -2.80
C TYR A 42 -17.85 3.66 -1.69
N LYS A 43 -18.45 2.45 -1.78
CA LYS A 43 -19.36 1.95 -0.74
C LYS A 43 -18.65 1.72 0.60
N LEU A 44 -17.40 1.26 0.56
CA LEU A 44 -16.55 1.10 1.75
C LEU A 44 -16.07 2.44 2.33
N LYS A 45 -16.22 3.54 1.59
CA LYS A 45 -15.70 4.88 1.92
C LYS A 45 -14.18 4.85 2.09
N TRP A 46 -13.52 4.13 1.19
CA TRP A 46 -12.06 4.04 1.14
C TRP A 46 -11.54 4.99 0.05
N ASP A 47 -10.53 5.77 0.38
CA ASP A 47 -9.88 6.67 -0.57
C ASP A 47 -8.73 5.91 -1.24
N LEU A 48 -8.80 5.81 -2.57
CA LEU A 48 -7.75 5.17 -3.36
C LEU A 48 -6.57 6.13 -3.53
N ILE A 49 -5.38 5.70 -3.08
CA ILE A 49 -4.12 6.39 -3.35
C ILE A 49 -3.78 6.20 -4.83
N GLN A 50 -3.45 7.30 -5.52
CA GLN A 50 -2.99 7.24 -6.91
C GLN A 50 -1.67 6.48 -6.99
N HIS A 51 -1.63 5.50 -7.89
CA HIS A 51 -0.44 4.73 -8.18
C HIS A 51 -0.08 4.92 -9.66
N PRO A 52 1.17 5.19 -10.02
CA PRO A 52 1.57 5.29 -11.41
C PRO A 52 1.71 3.89 -12.06
N PRO A 53 1.56 3.77 -13.38
CA PRO A 53 1.76 2.50 -14.07
C PRO A 53 3.17 1.90 -13.83
N TYR A 54 3.25 0.56 -13.82
CA TYR A 54 4.50 -0.21 -13.83
C TYR A 54 5.51 0.08 -12.69
N SER A 55 5.06 0.55 -11.53
CA SER A 55 5.94 1.00 -10.45
C SER A 55 5.90 0.10 -9.21
N ARG A 56 6.39 -1.14 -9.34
CA ARG A 56 6.41 -2.11 -8.22
C ARG A 56 7.26 -1.63 -7.03
N ASP A 57 8.29 -0.85 -7.31
CA ASP A 57 9.16 -0.20 -6.32
C ASP A 57 8.43 0.77 -5.39
N MET A 58 7.20 1.16 -5.74
CA MET A 58 6.31 1.98 -4.92
C MET A 58 5.26 1.18 -4.14
N VAL A 59 5.23 -0.16 -4.23
CA VAL A 59 4.24 -0.99 -3.53
C VAL A 59 4.91 -1.70 -2.34
N PRO A 60 4.52 -1.42 -1.08
CA PRO A 60 5.12 -2.05 0.10
C PRO A 60 5.04 -3.58 0.09
N SER A 61 3.93 -4.12 -0.42
CA SER A 61 3.79 -5.56 -0.58
C SER A 61 4.88 -6.13 -1.47
N ASP A 62 5.20 -5.48 -2.58
CA ASP A 62 6.20 -5.98 -3.55
C ASP A 62 7.63 -5.79 -3.03
N PHE A 63 8.01 -4.57 -2.66
CA PHE A 63 9.42 -4.27 -2.31
C PHE A 63 9.82 -4.70 -0.90
N TYR A 64 8.86 -5.03 -0.03
CA TYR A 64 9.11 -5.36 1.36
C TYR A 64 8.54 -6.73 1.69
N LEU A 65 7.23 -6.87 1.88
CA LEU A 65 6.63 -8.10 2.40
C LEU A 65 6.96 -9.33 1.54
N PHE A 66 6.71 -9.25 0.23
CA PHE A 66 6.95 -10.35 -0.70
C PHE A 66 8.44 -10.58 -0.98
N SER A 67 9.29 -9.55 -0.81
CA SER A 67 10.73 -9.74 -0.87
C SER A 67 11.22 -10.64 0.27
N TYR A 68 10.70 -10.46 1.49
CA TYR A 68 11.01 -11.37 2.61
C TYR A 68 10.35 -12.74 2.45
N LEU A 69 9.11 -12.80 1.94
CA LEU A 69 8.47 -14.09 1.65
C LEU A 69 9.25 -14.89 0.60
N GLN A 70 9.75 -14.22 -0.44
CA GLN A 70 10.55 -14.88 -1.47
C GLN A 70 11.84 -15.46 -0.89
N LEU A 71 12.52 -14.71 0.01
CA LEU A 71 13.68 -15.22 0.72
C LEU A 71 13.35 -16.40 1.64
N HIS A 72 12.20 -16.35 2.32
CA HIS A 72 11.72 -17.44 3.18
C HIS A 72 11.45 -18.73 2.40
N LEU A 73 10.91 -18.61 1.19
CA LEU A 73 10.58 -19.74 0.32
C LEU A 73 11.76 -20.17 -0.57
N ASP A 74 12.89 -19.48 -0.55
CA ASP A 74 13.98 -19.72 -1.49
C ASP A 74 14.59 -21.12 -1.29
N GLY A 75 14.74 -21.85 -2.39
CA GLY A 75 15.24 -23.23 -2.40
C GLY A 75 14.27 -24.28 -1.84
N ALA A 76 13.10 -23.91 -1.34
CA ALA A 76 12.10 -24.87 -0.87
C ALA A 76 11.45 -25.61 -2.05
N ILE A 77 11.24 -26.92 -1.87
CA ILE A 77 10.52 -27.77 -2.82
C ILE A 77 9.24 -28.23 -2.14
N PHE A 78 8.10 -27.92 -2.75
CA PHE A 78 6.78 -28.29 -2.25
C PHE A 78 6.16 -29.33 -3.19
N ASN A 79 5.53 -30.34 -2.61
CA ASN A 79 4.93 -31.45 -3.35
C ASN A 79 3.42 -31.27 -3.57
N SER A 80 2.82 -30.25 -2.96
CA SER A 80 1.40 -29.92 -3.08
C SER A 80 1.15 -28.43 -2.91
N ASN A 81 -0.03 -27.97 -3.34
CA ASN A 81 -0.46 -26.59 -3.11
C ASN A 81 -0.71 -26.34 -1.62
N GLU A 82 -1.21 -27.34 -0.90
CA GLU A 82 -1.47 -27.28 0.53
C GLU A 82 -0.20 -27.00 1.33
N GLU A 83 0.93 -27.62 0.95
CA GLU A 83 2.22 -27.34 1.56
C GLU A 83 2.65 -25.88 1.36
N VAL A 84 2.55 -25.34 0.13
CA VAL A 84 2.88 -23.93 -0.16
C VAL A 84 1.97 -22.98 0.63
N ILE A 85 0.66 -23.25 0.65
CA ILE A 85 -0.33 -22.43 1.34
C ILE A 85 -0.02 -22.38 2.84
N ASN A 86 0.25 -23.54 3.45
CA ASN A 86 0.59 -23.61 4.87
C ASN A 86 1.88 -22.84 5.19
N GLU A 87 2.92 -22.98 4.35
CA GLU A 87 4.19 -22.28 4.55
C GLU A 87 4.03 -20.76 4.43
N VAL A 88 3.24 -20.30 3.45
CA VAL A 88 2.92 -18.87 3.30
C VAL A 88 2.12 -18.36 4.50
N HIS A 89 1.17 -19.13 5.03
CA HIS A 89 0.43 -18.76 6.25
C HIS A 89 1.36 -18.65 7.46
N LEU A 90 2.24 -19.62 7.68
CA LEU A 90 3.24 -19.56 8.75
C LEU A 90 4.11 -18.32 8.64
N PHE A 91 4.57 -17.99 7.42
CA PHE A 91 5.30 -16.76 7.19
C PHE A 91 4.46 -15.51 7.50
N LEU A 92 3.20 -15.45 7.07
CA LEU A 92 2.33 -14.28 7.26
C LEU A 92 1.88 -14.07 8.72
N ASP A 93 1.93 -15.11 9.55
CA ASP A 93 1.68 -15.02 10.99
C ASP A 93 2.93 -14.61 11.80
N SER A 94 4.12 -14.72 11.20
CA SER A 94 5.39 -14.33 11.80
C SER A 94 5.67 -12.81 11.93
N PRO A 95 5.21 -11.90 11.04
CA PRO A 95 5.71 -10.54 11.02
C PRO A 95 5.12 -9.73 12.16
N THR A 96 5.98 -9.01 12.88
CA THR A 96 5.54 -8.15 13.98
C THR A 96 4.84 -6.89 13.45
N PRO A 97 4.01 -6.21 14.26
CA PRO A 97 3.46 -4.90 13.89
C PRO A 97 4.54 -3.89 13.50
N GLN A 98 5.72 -3.96 14.14
CA GLN A 98 6.87 -3.12 13.83
C GLN A 98 7.43 -3.42 12.44
N PHE A 99 7.57 -4.69 12.08
CA PHE A 99 7.99 -5.08 10.73
C PHE A 99 7.05 -4.50 9.66
N LEU A 100 5.73 -4.65 9.85
CA LEU A 100 4.75 -4.11 8.90
C LEU A 100 4.81 -2.59 8.83
N ALA A 101 4.97 -1.91 9.97
CA ALA A 101 5.13 -0.46 10.02
C ALA A 101 6.36 0.01 9.24
N GLU A 102 7.52 -0.66 9.41
CA GLU A 102 8.75 -0.32 8.70
C GLU A 102 8.60 -0.39 7.17
N GLY A 103 7.85 -1.38 6.66
CA GLY A 103 7.54 -1.48 5.23
C GLY A 103 6.78 -0.26 4.71
N ILE A 104 5.80 0.21 5.47
CA ILE A 104 5.01 1.41 5.14
C ILE A 104 5.84 2.69 5.31
N GLU A 105 6.64 2.79 6.37
CA GLU A 105 7.47 3.96 6.68
C GLU A 105 8.61 4.18 5.67
N LYS A 106 8.98 3.15 4.89
CA LYS A 106 9.92 3.28 3.77
C LYS A 106 9.34 3.98 2.54
N LEU A 107 8.00 4.09 2.42
CA LEU A 107 7.34 4.69 1.25
C LEU A 107 7.77 6.14 0.98
N PRO A 108 7.76 7.07 1.95
CA PRO A 108 8.08 8.47 1.67
C PRO A 108 9.49 8.65 1.10
N LYS A 109 10.47 7.92 1.64
CA LYS A 109 11.85 7.94 1.15
C LYS A 109 11.95 7.36 -0.28
N ARG A 110 11.23 6.27 -0.56
CA ARG A 110 11.16 5.67 -1.89
C ARG A 110 10.56 6.62 -2.92
N TRP A 111 9.42 7.22 -2.60
CA TRP A 111 8.79 8.22 -3.47
C TRP A 111 9.69 9.41 -3.73
N GLN A 112 10.36 9.94 -2.70
CA GLN A 112 11.30 11.04 -2.88
C GLN A 112 12.44 10.66 -3.84
N THR A 113 12.99 9.46 -3.68
CA THR A 113 14.07 8.97 -4.55
C THR A 113 13.62 8.86 -6.01
N ILE A 114 12.42 8.33 -6.27
CA ILE A 114 11.87 8.23 -7.62
C ILE A 114 11.65 9.62 -8.23
N VAL A 115 11.20 10.59 -7.44
CA VAL A 115 11.09 12.00 -7.88
C VAL A 115 12.46 12.57 -8.23
N ASP A 116 13.47 12.34 -7.39
CA ASP A 116 14.84 12.81 -7.61
C ASP A 116 15.47 12.19 -8.87
N LEU A 117 15.10 10.94 -9.18
CA LEU A 117 15.45 10.22 -10.40
C LEU A 117 14.56 10.57 -11.61
N LYS A 118 13.70 11.60 -11.49
CA LYS A 118 12.79 12.06 -12.57
C LYS A 118 11.85 10.97 -13.08
N GLY A 119 11.42 10.08 -12.20
CA GLY A 119 10.50 8.98 -12.51
C GLY A 119 11.19 7.71 -13.01
N ASP A 120 12.53 7.63 -12.98
CA ASP A 120 13.24 6.37 -13.20
C ASP A 120 13.09 5.43 -11.99
N TYR A 121 13.42 4.16 -12.19
CA TYR A 121 13.26 3.11 -11.19
C TYR A 121 14.07 3.36 -9.92
N TYR A 122 13.52 2.98 -8.77
CA TYR A 122 14.25 2.97 -7.52
C TYR A 122 15.45 2.00 -7.60
N PRO A 123 16.68 2.44 -7.26
CA PRO A 123 17.88 1.60 -7.33
C PRO A 123 17.83 0.49 -6.27
N HIS A 124 18.10 -0.74 -6.70
CA HIS A 124 18.14 -1.95 -5.86
C HIS A 124 19.45 -2.08 -5.10
#